data_AF-A0A3A3Z063-F1
#
_entry.id   AF-A0A3A3Z063-F1
#
_cell.length_a   1.000
_cell.length_b   1.000
_cell.length_c   1.000
_cell.angle_alpha   90.00
_cell.angle_beta   90.00
_cell.angle_gamma   90.00
#
_symmetry.space_group_name_H-M   'P 1'
#
loop_
_entity.id
_entity.type
_entity.pdbx_description
1 polymer ?
#
loop_
_entity_poly.entity_id
_entity_poly.type
_entity_poly.pdbx_seq_one_letter_code
_entity_poly.pdbx_strand_id
1 'polypeptide(L)'
;MRHGTVDPAHRPRHPWRCTVTAGLAADRPEVLRAAPPPGAADPAGAEAADGADGADGAADFALAAWREDGAWSLAPLPPCTAGHLPDLLRALRQLPADAGALGLVSLADSTFLLVRVGGGETRLLVADPEAAEGTALGREAVDALVDAGADLAPEDDPWLGDLGLLADLGLEPAALRSLCEDDEAYPDELLGVLAEHLGLGPAYEAALDAT
;
A
#
# COMPACT_ATOMS: atom_id res chain seq x y z
N MET A 1 -12.56 -42.46 -45.48
CA MET A 1 -12.15 -43.15 -44.24
C MET A 1 -10.75 -42.70 -43.85
N ARG A 2 -10.63 -41.71 -42.96
CA ARG A 2 -9.51 -41.52 -42.03
C ARG A 2 -10.11 -40.86 -40.78
N HIS A 3 -10.01 -41.54 -39.65
CA HIS A 3 -10.46 -41.09 -38.34
C HIS A 3 -9.46 -40.06 -37.79
N GLY A 4 -9.94 -38.89 -37.38
CA GLY A 4 -9.21 -37.94 -36.55
C GLY A 4 -9.74 -38.03 -35.12
N THR A 5 -8.90 -38.48 -34.21
CA THR A 5 -9.15 -38.60 -32.77
C THR A 5 -9.37 -37.21 -32.18
N VAL A 6 -10.49 -36.99 -31.49
CA VAL A 6 -10.72 -35.80 -30.65
C VAL A 6 -9.89 -35.97 -29.38
N ASP A 7 -8.99 -35.02 -29.14
CA ASP A 7 -8.15 -34.92 -27.95
C ASP A 7 -8.97 -34.43 -26.75
N PRO A 8 -9.01 -35.12 -25.60
CA PRO A 8 -9.82 -34.73 -24.44
C PRO A 8 -9.14 -33.69 -23.52
N ALA A 9 -8.06 -33.01 -23.93
CA ALA A 9 -7.33 -32.08 -23.07
C ALA A 9 -7.65 -30.58 -23.27
N HIS A 10 -8.76 -30.22 -23.94
CA HIS A 10 -9.15 -28.81 -24.03
C HIS A 10 -9.96 -28.36 -22.80
N ARG A 11 -9.28 -28.17 -21.66
CA ARG A 11 -9.83 -27.35 -20.57
C ARG A 11 -9.56 -25.87 -20.90
N PRO A 12 -10.58 -24.99 -20.89
CA PRO A 12 -10.32 -23.55 -20.97
C PRO A 12 -9.49 -23.12 -19.75
N ARG A 13 -8.34 -22.52 -20.02
CA ARG A 13 -7.52 -21.82 -19.04
C ARG A 13 -8.21 -20.49 -18.74
N HIS A 14 -9.05 -20.47 -17.71
CA HIS A 14 -9.47 -19.21 -17.11
C HIS A 14 -8.29 -18.65 -16.29
N PRO A 15 -7.81 -17.43 -16.57
CA PRO A 15 -7.03 -16.68 -15.59
C PRO A 15 -7.98 -16.28 -14.45
N TRP A 16 -7.46 -15.99 -13.26
CA TRP A 16 -8.25 -15.59 -12.09
C TRP A 16 -8.96 -16.75 -11.37
N ARG A 17 -8.15 -17.61 -10.75
CA ARG A 17 -8.55 -18.30 -9.52
C ARG A 17 -7.62 -17.84 -8.39
N CYS A 18 -8.12 -16.96 -7.54
CA CYS A 18 -7.59 -16.74 -6.20
C CYS A 18 -7.89 -17.99 -5.36
N THR A 19 -7.00 -18.99 -5.44
CA THR A 19 -6.99 -20.09 -4.46
C THR A 19 -6.18 -19.67 -3.25
N VAL A 20 -6.86 -19.04 -2.28
CA VAL A 20 -6.45 -19.16 -0.87
C VAL A 20 -6.70 -20.61 -0.46
N THR A 21 -5.70 -21.45 -0.69
CA THR A 21 -5.59 -22.78 -0.08
C THR A 21 -4.14 -22.98 0.31
N ALA A 22 -3.90 -22.93 1.63
CA ALA A 22 -2.86 -23.62 2.37
C ALA A 22 -1.59 -23.95 1.56
N GLY A 23 -0.63 -23.03 1.59
CA GLY A 23 0.68 -23.22 0.96
C GLY A 23 1.57 -21.99 1.10
N LEU A 24 1.71 -21.43 2.30
CA LEU A 24 2.72 -20.41 2.60
C LEU A 24 4.10 -21.09 2.64
N ALA A 25 4.61 -21.44 1.47
CA ALA A 25 5.99 -21.82 1.27
C ALA A 25 6.42 -21.32 -0.11
N ALA A 26 7.22 -20.26 -0.10
CA ALA A 26 8.00 -19.71 -1.21
C ALA A 26 7.23 -19.01 -2.33
N ASP A 27 6.61 -17.88 -2.01
CA ASP A 27 6.75 -16.67 -2.83
C ASP A 27 6.89 -15.51 -1.84
N ARG A 28 8.13 -15.28 -1.38
CA ARG A 28 8.41 -14.16 -0.49
C ARG A 28 8.36 -12.91 -1.37
N PRO A 29 7.60 -11.86 -1.02
CA PRO A 29 7.83 -10.57 -1.68
C PRO A 29 9.31 -10.25 -1.54
N GLU A 30 9.97 -9.82 -2.61
CA GLU A 30 11.39 -9.46 -2.54
C GLU A 30 11.53 -8.36 -1.50
N VAL A 31 12.08 -8.74 -0.34
CA VAL A 31 12.23 -7.84 0.80
C VAL A 31 13.39 -6.93 0.48
N LEU A 32 13.10 -5.70 0.07
CA LEU A 32 14.12 -4.67 -0.09
C LEU A 32 14.52 -4.23 1.31
N ARG A 33 15.72 -4.67 1.72
CA ARG A 33 16.33 -4.24 2.98
C ARG A 33 16.97 -2.88 2.75
N ALA A 34 16.66 -1.93 3.61
CA ALA A 34 17.36 -0.65 3.63
C ALA A 34 18.86 -0.89 3.93
N ALA A 35 19.74 -0.54 3.00
CA ALA A 35 21.18 -0.47 3.23
C ALA A 35 21.53 0.87 3.91
N PRO A 36 22.55 0.94 4.79
CA PRO A 36 23.04 2.22 5.32
C PRO A 36 23.60 3.09 4.19
N PRO A 37 23.45 4.43 4.23
CA PRO A 37 23.53 5.29 3.05
C PRO A 37 24.94 5.36 2.45
N PRO A 38 25.13 5.06 1.15
CA PRO A 38 26.24 5.56 0.36
C PRO A 38 25.81 6.77 -0.49
N GLY A 39 26.71 7.73 -0.65
CA GLY A 39 26.46 9.03 -1.28
C GLY A 39 26.00 8.97 -2.75
N ALA A 40 25.08 9.89 -3.05
CA ALA A 40 24.52 10.39 -4.30
C ALA A 40 25.18 9.97 -5.63
N ALA A 41 24.35 9.51 -6.57
CA ALA A 41 24.52 9.72 -8.02
C ALA A 41 23.16 9.66 -8.76
N ASP A 42 22.99 10.61 -9.68
CA ASP A 42 21.85 10.92 -10.57
C ASP A 42 21.51 9.85 -11.65
N PRO A 43 20.37 10.00 -12.38
CA PRO A 43 19.58 8.90 -12.94
C PRO A 43 19.71 8.67 -14.46
N ALA A 44 19.20 7.53 -14.94
CA ALA A 44 18.92 7.26 -16.36
C ALA A 44 17.73 6.29 -16.47
N GLY A 45 16.71 6.69 -17.23
CA GLY A 45 15.39 6.06 -17.25
C GLY A 45 15.15 4.96 -18.28
N ALA A 46 13.88 4.56 -18.44
CA ALA A 46 13.19 4.16 -19.68
C ALA A 46 11.76 3.65 -19.35
N GLU A 47 10.90 3.69 -20.36
CA GLU A 47 9.45 3.83 -20.31
C GLU A 47 8.65 2.50 -20.46
N ALA A 48 7.43 2.53 -19.92
CA ALA A 48 6.13 2.07 -20.46
C ALA A 48 5.79 0.57 -20.66
N ALA A 49 4.60 0.18 -20.16
CA ALA A 49 3.51 -0.63 -20.77
C ALA A 49 2.53 -1.08 -19.66
N ASP A 50 1.25 -1.44 -19.84
CA ASP A 50 0.21 -1.37 -20.86
C ASP A 50 -1.08 -1.88 -20.14
N GLY A 51 -2.26 -1.43 -20.58
CA GLY A 51 -3.49 -1.40 -19.78
C GLY A 51 -4.14 -2.73 -19.36
N ALA A 52 -5.02 -2.64 -18.35
CA ALA A 52 -6.00 -3.65 -18.03
C ALA A 52 -7.36 -3.02 -17.65
N ASP A 53 -8.35 -3.44 -18.43
CA ASP A 53 -9.77 -3.15 -18.47
C ASP A 53 -10.52 -3.57 -17.18
N GLY A 54 -11.31 -2.65 -16.59
CA GLY A 54 -12.45 -2.98 -15.72
C GLY A 54 -12.26 -3.00 -14.20
N ALA A 55 -11.30 -2.28 -13.62
CA ALA A 55 -11.20 -2.12 -12.16
C ALA A 55 -12.07 -0.95 -11.69
N ASP A 56 -13.06 -1.23 -10.85
CA ASP A 56 -13.63 -0.20 -9.96
C ASP A 56 -12.48 0.31 -9.08
N GLY A 57 -11.87 1.45 -9.46
CA GLY A 57 -10.76 2.17 -8.80
C GLY A 57 -9.94 1.39 -7.78
N ALA A 58 -8.93 0.65 -8.22
CA ALA A 58 -7.93 0.03 -7.35
C ALA A 58 -6.87 1.07 -6.92
N ALA A 59 -6.12 0.77 -5.85
CA ALA A 59 -4.92 1.53 -5.50
C ALA A 59 -3.88 1.49 -6.64
N ASP A 60 -3.15 2.58 -6.84
CA ASP A 60 -2.10 2.67 -7.87
C ASP A 60 -0.93 1.77 -7.48
N PHE A 61 -0.54 1.85 -6.21
CA PHE A 61 0.38 0.92 -5.57
C PHE A 61 0.09 0.81 -4.08
N ALA A 62 0.55 -0.28 -3.48
CA ALA A 62 0.55 -0.47 -2.05
C ALA A 62 1.89 -1.06 -1.61
N LEU A 63 2.54 -0.45 -0.64
CA LEU A 63 3.79 -0.92 -0.04
C LEU A 63 3.54 -1.29 1.41
N ALA A 64 4.21 -2.33 1.88
CA ALA A 64 4.25 -2.69 3.28
C ALA A 64 5.66 -2.43 3.84
N ALA A 65 5.72 -1.66 4.92
CA ALA A 65 6.92 -1.41 5.70
C ALA A 65 6.81 -2.08 7.07
N TRP A 66 7.86 -2.78 7.50
CA TRP A 66 7.92 -3.40 8.82
C TRP A 66 9.36 -3.42 9.35
N ARG A 67 9.52 -3.69 10.65
CA ARG A 67 10.83 -3.87 11.27
C ARG A 67 11.14 -5.34 11.47
N GLU A 68 12.27 -5.79 10.93
CA GLU A 68 12.85 -7.12 11.12
C GLU A 68 14.26 -6.95 11.72
N ASP A 69 14.53 -7.54 12.88
CA ASP A 69 15.82 -7.43 13.59
C ASP A 69 16.30 -5.97 13.83
N GLY A 70 15.37 -5.05 14.03
CA GLY A 70 15.65 -3.62 14.23
C GLY A 70 15.98 -2.84 12.96
N ALA A 71 15.94 -3.49 11.78
CA ALA A 71 16.09 -2.87 10.49
C ALA A 71 14.74 -2.71 9.78
N TRP A 72 14.59 -1.64 9.02
CA TRP A 72 13.44 -1.44 8.16
C TRP A 72 13.50 -2.37 6.94
N SER A 73 12.36 -2.99 6.66
CA SER A 73 12.08 -3.76 5.46
C SER A 73 10.87 -3.15 4.78
N LEU A 74 10.93 -3.03 3.46
CA LEU A 74 9.84 -2.53 2.64
C LEU A 74 9.64 -3.45 1.42
N ALA A 75 8.38 -3.69 1.06
CA ALA A 75 8.05 -4.49 -0.11
C ALA A 75 6.71 -4.09 -0.73
N PRO A 76 6.55 -4.19 -2.05
CA PRO A 76 5.26 -4.02 -2.69
C PRO A 76 4.29 -5.14 -2.31
N LEU A 77 3.03 -4.76 -2.12
CA LEU A 77 1.92 -5.69 -1.91
C LEU A 77 1.30 -6.05 -3.26
N PRO A 78 0.87 -7.30 -3.46
CA PRO A 78 0.25 -7.68 -4.71
C PRO A 78 -1.07 -6.90 -4.93
N PRO A 79 -1.44 -6.60 -6.19
CA PRO A 79 -2.59 -5.77 -6.51
C PRO A 79 -3.90 -6.32 -5.96
N CYS A 80 -4.01 -7.66 -5.82
CA CYS A 80 -5.18 -8.31 -5.23
C CYS A 80 -5.39 -8.00 -3.74
N THR A 81 -4.36 -7.53 -3.03
CA THR A 81 -4.47 -7.06 -1.64
C THR A 81 -4.70 -5.56 -1.53
N ALA A 82 -4.55 -4.81 -2.62
CA ALA A 82 -4.70 -3.36 -2.65
C ALA A 82 -6.07 -2.90 -3.20
N GLY A 83 -6.99 -3.84 -3.43
CA GLY A 83 -8.36 -3.54 -3.89
C GLY A 83 -9.38 -3.39 -2.75
N HIS A 84 -9.12 -3.98 -1.58
CA HIS A 84 -10.06 -4.01 -0.44
C HIS A 84 -9.33 -3.92 0.89
N LEU A 85 -9.91 -3.18 1.84
CA LEU A 85 -9.31 -2.91 3.15
C LEU A 85 -9.10 -4.19 3.98
N PRO A 86 -10.06 -5.15 4.04
CA PRO A 86 -9.84 -6.40 4.77
C PRO A 86 -8.68 -7.23 4.24
N ASP A 87 -8.43 -7.16 2.93
CA ASP A 87 -7.32 -7.87 2.29
C ASP A 87 -5.97 -7.25 2.64
N LEU A 88 -5.87 -5.91 2.53
CA LEU A 88 -4.72 -5.13 2.94
C LEU A 88 -4.37 -5.40 4.41
N LEU A 89 -5.35 -5.29 5.31
CA LEU A 89 -5.15 -5.51 6.74
C LEU A 89 -4.68 -6.94 7.05
N ARG A 90 -5.19 -7.94 6.32
CA ARG A 90 -4.76 -9.33 6.49
C ARG A 90 -3.34 -9.56 5.99
N ALA A 91 -2.93 -8.90 4.91
CA ALA A 91 -1.56 -8.96 4.42
C ALA A 91 -0.59 -8.36 5.45
N LEU A 92 -0.89 -7.17 5.96
CA LEU A 92 -0.07 -6.48 6.96
C LEU A 92 0.07 -7.30 8.26
N ARG A 93 -1.01 -7.95 8.73
CA ARG A 93 -0.99 -8.81 9.93
C ARG A 93 -0.14 -10.08 9.81
N GLN A 94 0.20 -10.49 8.59
CA GLN A 94 1.04 -11.67 8.37
C GLN A 94 2.53 -11.34 8.42
N LEU A 95 2.91 -10.07 8.41
CA LEU A 95 4.31 -9.66 8.44
C LEU A 95 4.90 -9.87 9.84
N PRO A 96 6.16 -10.34 9.94
CA PRO A 96 6.86 -10.51 11.20
C PRO A 96 7.28 -9.13 11.72
N ALA A 97 6.33 -8.41 12.30
CA ALA A 97 6.53 -7.04 12.75
C ALA A 97 6.34 -6.95 14.27
N ASP A 98 7.43 -7.05 15.03
CA ASP A 98 7.43 -6.95 16.50
C ASP A 98 6.84 -5.62 16.98
N ALA A 99 7.10 -4.55 16.21
CA ALA A 99 6.58 -3.20 16.42
C ALA A 99 5.38 -2.86 15.52
N GLY A 100 4.78 -3.83 14.81
CA GLY A 100 3.71 -3.59 13.85
C GLY A 100 4.17 -3.20 12.44
N ALA A 101 3.29 -3.44 11.46
CA ALA A 101 3.48 -3.15 10.06
C ALA A 101 2.76 -1.84 9.67
N LEU A 102 3.30 -1.15 8.67
CA LEU A 102 2.76 0.07 8.08
C LEU A 102 2.47 -0.19 6.59
N GLY A 103 1.25 0.08 6.15
CA GLY A 103 0.89 0.16 4.74
C GLY A 103 0.99 1.60 4.26
N LEU A 104 1.67 1.80 3.13
CA LEU A 104 1.73 3.05 2.38
C LEU A 104 0.98 2.79 1.06
N VAL A 105 -0.13 3.48 0.82
CA VAL A 105 -0.98 3.19 -0.34
C VAL A 105 -1.30 4.48 -1.08
N SER A 106 -1.02 4.52 -2.39
CA SER A 106 -1.51 5.57 -3.29
C SER A 106 -2.85 5.17 -3.87
N LEU A 107 -3.79 6.11 -3.91
CA LEU A 107 -5.14 5.91 -4.40
C LEU A 107 -5.44 6.90 -5.53
N ALA A 108 -5.68 6.37 -6.73
CA ALA A 108 -6.13 7.10 -7.91
C ALA A 108 -5.32 8.39 -8.19
N ASP A 109 -4.00 8.35 -7.94
CA ASP A 109 -3.05 9.45 -8.13
C ASP A 109 -3.46 10.79 -7.48
N SER A 110 -4.37 10.76 -6.50
CA SER A 110 -4.99 11.97 -5.92
C SER A 110 -5.01 11.97 -4.40
N THR A 111 -4.84 10.82 -3.75
CA THR A 111 -4.72 10.76 -2.29
C THR A 111 -3.92 9.55 -1.86
N PHE A 112 -3.60 9.48 -0.56
CA PHE A 112 -2.94 8.33 0.04
C PHE A 112 -3.68 7.82 1.28
N LEU A 113 -3.50 6.53 1.55
CA LEU A 113 -3.98 5.84 2.73
C LEU A 113 -2.80 5.26 3.50
N LEU A 114 -2.73 5.59 4.79
CA LEU A 114 -1.82 4.96 5.73
C LEU A 114 -2.57 3.95 6.60
N VAL A 115 -1.97 2.77 6.76
CA VAL A 115 -2.55 1.70 7.57
C VAL A 115 -1.51 1.16 8.53
N ARG A 116 -1.70 1.38 9.83
CA ARG A 116 -0.84 0.82 10.87
C ARG A 116 -1.53 -0.38 11.51
N VAL A 117 -0.85 -1.52 11.53
CA VAL A 117 -1.31 -2.70 12.27
C VAL A 117 -0.22 -3.17 13.22
N GLY A 118 -0.50 -3.10 14.52
CA GLY A 118 0.45 -3.45 15.59
C GLY A 118 -0.22 -3.32 16.95
N GLY A 119 0.36 -3.90 18.00
CA GLY A 119 -0.16 -3.71 19.38
C GLY A 119 -1.58 -4.25 19.64
N GLY A 120 -2.15 -5.04 18.72
CA GLY A 120 -3.53 -5.51 18.78
C GLY A 120 -4.57 -4.51 18.24
N GLU A 121 -4.11 -3.39 17.69
CA GLU A 121 -4.93 -2.29 17.17
C GLU A 121 -4.65 -2.07 15.67
N THR A 122 -5.58 -1.36 15.04
CA THR A 122 -5.47 -0.94 13.65
C THR A 122 -5.81 0.54 13.60
N ARG A 123 -4.90 1.34 13.06
CA ARG A 123 -5.05 2.79 12.93
C ARG A 123 -4.94 3.14 11.46
N LEU A 124 -5.81 4.03 11.01
CA LEU A 124 -5.94 4.44 9.63
C LEU A 124 -5.81 5.96 9.55
N LEU A 125 -5.27 6.44 8.44
CA LEU A 125 -5.34 7.84 8.03
C LEU A 125 -5.55 7.90 6.53
N VAL A 126 -6.59 8.61 6.11
CA VAL A 126 -6.90 8.95 4.72
C VAL A 126 -6.58 10.43 4.55
N ALA A 127 -5.67 10.77 3.63
CA ALA A 127 -5.20 12.15 3.48
C ALA A 127 -6.27 13.10 2.94
N ASP A 128 -7.11 12.61 2.03
CA ASP A 128 -8.29 13.29 1.49
C ASP A 128 -9.43 12.26 1.35
N PRO A 129 -10.46 12.31 2.21
CA PRO A 129 -11.56 11.36 2.17
C PRO A 129 -12.43 11.53 0.93
N GLU A 130 -12.59 12.74 0.39
CA GLU A 130 -13.41 13.00 -0.80
C GLU A 130 -12.76 12.36 -2.05
N ALA A 131 -11.45 12.53 -2.20
CA ALA A 131 -10.69 11.85 -3.25
C ALA A 131 -10.68 10.32 -3.06
N ALA A 132 -10.54 9.85 -1.82
CA ALA A 132 -10.49 8.42 -1.51
C ALA A 132 -11.79 7.69 -1.89
N GLU A 133 -12.95 8.35 -1.80
CA GLU A 133 -14.24 7.79 -2.21
C GLU A 133 -14.28 7.38 -3.70
N GLY A 134 -13.36 7.89 -4.52
CA GLY A 134 -13.18 7.48 -5.91
C GLY A 134 -12.72 6.01 -6.08
N THR A 135 -12.18 5.39 -5.04
CA THR A 135 -11.63 4.02 -5.07
C THR A 135 -12.42 3.07 -4.16
N ALA A 136 -12.44 1.77 -4.48
CA ALA A 136 -13.11 0.79 -3.62
C ALA A 136 -12.41 0.70 -2.24
N LEU A 137 -11.07 0.69 -2.24
CA LEU A 137 -10.27 0.65 -1.02
C LEU A 137 -10.45 1.91 -0.17
N GLY A 138 -10.44 3.09 -0.78
CA GLY A 138 -10.62 4.36 -0.08
C GLY A 138 -12.01 4.50 0.53
N ARG A 139 -13.08 4.13 -0.19
CA ARG A 139 -14.44 4.05 0.37
C ARG A 139 -14.50 3.16 1.61
N GLU A 140 -13.93 1.95 1.54
CA GLU A 140 -13.90 1.04 2.68
C GLU A 140 -13.10 1.60 3.87
N ALA A 141 -12.03 2.36 3.62
CA ALA A 141 -11.24 3.01 4.66
C ALA A 141 -12.01 4.16 5.34
N VAL A 142 -12.69 4.99 4.56
CA VAL A 142 -13.56 6.06 5.07
C VAL A 142 -14.70 5.48 5.89
N ASP A 143 -15.41 4.48 5.36
CA ASP A 143 -16.51 3.79 6.07
C ASP A 143 -16.03 3.19 7.40
N ALA A 144 -14.85 2.55 7.41
CA ALA A 144 -14.28 1.97 8.62
C ALA A 144 -13.94 3.03 9.68
N LEU A 145 -13.45 4.20 9.26
CA LEU A 145 -13.16 5.32 10.16
C LEU A 145 -14.45 5.91 10.75
N VAL A 146 -15.49 6.07 9.93
CA VAL A 146 -16.79 6.57 10.35
C VAL A 146 -17.48 5.62 11.32
N ASP A 147 -17.45 4.30 11.05
CA ASP A 147 -17.98 3.28 11.97
C ASP A 147 -17.24 3.28 13.31
N ALA A 148 -15.94 3.58 13.29
CA ALA A 148 -15.11 3.77 14.49
C ALA A 148 -15.37 5.10 15.22
N GLY A 149 -16.24 5.96 14.70
CA GLY A 149 -16.65 7.23 15.31
C GLY A 149 -15.83 8.44 14.88
N ALA A 150 -15.08 8.36 13.77
CA ALA A 150 -14.48 9.54 13.15
C ALA A 150 -15.57 10.46 12.59
N ASP A 151 -15.35 11.77 12.71
CA ASP A 151 -16.23 12.79 12.15
C ASP A 151 -15.85 13.04 10.69
N LEU A 152 -16.80 12.88 9.78
CA LEU A 152 -16.66 13.31 8.38
C LEU A 152 -16.84 14.83 8.35
N ALA A 153 -15.73 15.55 8.30
CA ALA A 153 -15.61 17.01 8.36
C ALA A 153 -15.61 17.62 9.79
N PRO A 154 -14.54 17.38 10.57
CA PRO A 154 -14.28 18.15 11.78
C PRO A 154 -13.83 19.57 11.38
N GLU A 155 -14.79 20.39 11.01
CA GLU A 155 -14.76 21.83 10.74
C GLU A 155 -13.74 22.40 9.72
N ASP A 156 -12.53 21.86 9.49
CA ASP A 156 -11.53 22.40 8.54
C ASP A 156 -10.36 21.44 8.19
N ASP A 157 -10.34 20.18 8.67
CA ASP A 157 -9.21 19.28 8.40
C ASP A 157 -9.40 18.50 7.08
N PRO A 158 -8.42 18.49 6.15
CA PRO A 158 -8.52 17.77 4.87
C PRO A 158 -8.42 16.24 5.01
N TRP A 159 -7.88 15.70 6.11
CA TRP A 159 -7.73 14.25 6.32
C TRP A 159 -8.83 13.66 7.22
N LEU A 160 -8.90 12.32 7.23
CA LEU A 160 -9.72 11.54 8.16
C LEU A 160 -8.87 10.46 8.85
N GLY A 161 -8.90 10.39 10.19
CA GLY A 161 -8.23 9.34 10.96
C GLY A 161 -7.18 9.85 11.96
N ASP A 162 -6.17 9.03 12.24
CA ASP A 162 -5.23 9.26 13.34
C ASP A 162 -3.87 9.81 12.86
N LEU A 163 -3.63 11.11 13.00
CA LEU A 163 -2.31 11.71 12.72
C LEU A 163 -1.17 11.19 13.61
N GLY A 164 -1.49 10.58 14.75
CA GLY A 164 -0.54 9.99 15.68
C GLY A 164 -0.13 8.56 15.34
N LEU A 165 -0.61 7.99 14.23
CA LEU A 165 -0.37 6.58 13.87
C LEU A 165 1.11 6.21 13.67
N LEU A 166 1.98 7.20 13.46
CA LEU A 166 3.43 7.05 13.25
C LEU A 166 4.28 7.66 14.39
N ALA A 167 3.64 8.16 15.47
CA ALA A 167 4.35 8.81 16.57
C ALA A 167 5.33 7.85 17.29
N ASP A 168 4.98 6.57 17.39
CA ASP A 168 5.87 5.53 17.95
C ASP A 168 7.12 5.26 17.08
N LEU A 169 7.06 5.62 15.81
CA LEU A 169 8.16 5.48 14.86
C LEU A 169 9.04 6.74 14.75
N GLY A 170 8.69 7.80 15.48
CA GLY A 170 9.42 9.06 15.53
C GLY A 170 8.91 10.12 14.55
N LEU A 171 7.78 9.89 13.87
CA LEU A 171 7.13 10.93 13.06
C LEU A 171 6.09 11.67 13.89
N GLU A 172 6.27 12.97 14.08
CA GLU A 172 5.31 13.76 14.85
C GLU A 172 4.00 14.00 14.06
N PRO A 173 2.85 14.09 14.74
CA PRO A 173 1.56 14.35 14.09
C PRO A 173 1.54 15.62 13.23
N ALA A 174 2.33 16.63 13.60
CA ALA A 174 2.44 17.88 12.84
C ALA A 174 3.12 17.68 11.48
N ALA A 175 4.09 16.76 11.37
CA ALA A 175 4.72 16.44 10.09
C ALA A 175 3.73 15.73 9.17
N LEU A 176 2.93 14.80 9.72
CA LEU A 176 1.92 14.09 8.95
C LEU A 176 0.78 15.02 8.51
N ARG A 177 0.35 15.94 9.38
CA ARG A 177 -0.59 17.02 9.04
C ARG A 177 -0.08 17.85 7.86
N SER A 178 1.19 18.29 7.90
CA SER A 178 1.77 19.10 6.82
C SER A 178 1.77 18.38 5.48
N LEU A 179 1.87 17.05 5.46
CA LEU A 179 1.77 16.26 4.22
C LEU A 179 0.33 16.18 3.72
N CYS A 180 -0.65 16.03 4.62
CA CYS A 180 -2.07 16.03 4.24
C CYS A 180 -2.60 17.40 3.79
N GLU A 181 -1.96 18.49 4.25
CA GLU A 181 -2.31 19.87 3.87
C GLU A 181 -1.68 20.30 2.53
N ASP A 182 -0.81 19.48 1.92
CA ASP A 182 -0.14 19.76 0.65
C ASP A 182 -0.94 19.15 -0.51
N ASP A 183 -1.82 19.95 -1.12
CA ASP A 183 -2.63 19.56 -2.28
C ASP A 183 -1.90 19.75 -3.63
N GLU A 184 -0.69 20.31 -3.61
CA GLU A 184 0.09 20.58 -4.82
C GLU A 184 0.97 19.38 -5.23
N ALA A 185 1.30 18.51 -4.27
CA ALA A 185 2.16 17.34 -4.47
C ALA A 185 1.37 16.06 -4.78
N TYR A 186 1.96 15.17 -5.58
CA TYR A 186 1.35 13.88 -5.85
C TYR A 186 1.46 12.93 -4.64
N PRO A 187 0.54 11.96 -4.49
CA PRO A 187 0.56 11.02 -3.37
C PRO A 187 1.86 10.23 -3.24
N ASP A 188 2.47 9.83 -4.35
CA ASP A 188 3.75 9.12 -4.35
C ASP A 188 4.91 9.99 -3.86
N GLU A 189 4.91 11.28 -4.19
CA GLU A 189 5.90 12.25 -3.70
C GLU A 189 5.75 12.44 -2.19
N LEU A 190 4.52 12.62 -1.70
CA LEU A 190 4.21 12.77 -0.28
C LEU A 190 4.58 11.52 0.53
N LEU A 191 4.28 10.33 0.00
CA LEU A 191 4.68 9.06 0.59
C LEU A 191 6.22 8.86 0.56
N GLY A 192 6.90 9.39 -0.46
CA GLY A 192 8.36 9.44 -0.52
C GLY A 192 8.97 10.33 0.57
N VAL A 193 8.42 11.53 0.79
CA VAL A 193 8.83 12.42 1.90
C VAL A 193 8.60 11.74 3.25
N LEU A 194 7.48 11.05 3.41
CA LEU A 194 7.18 10.27 4.61
C LEU A 194 8.18 9.12 4.80
N ALA A 195 8.53 8.40 3.72
CA ALA A 195 9.51 7.34 3.75
C ALA A 195 10.90 7.87 4.16
N GLU A 196 11.32 9.03 3.65
CA GLU A 196 12.57 9.68 4.06
C GLU A 196 12.60 9.99 5.56
N HIS A 197 11.51 10.54 6.12
CA HIS A 197 11.41 10.81 7.56
C HIS A 197 11.54 9.54 8.42
N LEU A 198 11.04 8.41 7.91
CA LEU A 198 11.13 7.11 8.59
C LEU A 198 12.48 6.39 8.36
N GLY A 199 13.35 6.92 7.50
CA GLY A 199 14.61 6.28 7.09
C GLY A 199 14.42 5.14 6.09
N LEU A 200 13.33 5.17 5.33
CA LEU A 200 12.90 4.18 4.35
C LEU A 200 13.14 4.61 2.89
N GLY A 201 13.52 5.86 2.60
CA GLY A 201 13.43 6.37 1.23
C GLY A 201 14.23 5.60 0.16
N PRO A 202 15.48 5.16 0.38
CA PRO A 202 16.16 4.31 -0.61
C PRO A 202 15.43 2.99 -0.91
N ALA A 203 14.73 2.43 0.09
CA ALA A 203 13.93 1.23 -0.10
C ALA A 203 12.59 1.53 -0.78
N TYR A 204 12.03 2.72 -0.52
CA TYR A 204 10.82 3.22 -1.18
C TYR A 204 11.05 3.42 -2.68
N GLU A 205 12.09 4.15 -3.06
CA GLU A 205 12.47 4.37 -4.47
C GLU A 205 12.69 3.04 -5.21
N ALA A 206 13.42 2.12 -4.59
CA ALA A 206 13.66 0.80 -5.16
C ALA A 206 12.39 -0.05 -5.29
N ALA A 207 11.39 0.17 -4.43
CA ALA A 207 10.11 -0.52 -4.53
C ALA A 207 9.22 0.07 -5.63
N LEU A 208 9.27 1.39 -5.85
CA LEU A 208 8.56 2.05 -6.94
C LEU A 208 9.09 1.61 -8.32
N ASP A 209 10.40 1.44 -8.47
CA ASP A 209 11.01 0.90 -9.71
C ASP A 209 10.60 -0.55 -9.99
N ALA A 210 10.15 -1.29 -8.96
CA ALA A 210 9.79 -2.70 -9.05
C ALA A 210 8.27 -2.97 -9.24
N THR A 211 7.43 -1.93 -9.14
CA THR A 211 5.96 -1.98 -9.37
C THR A 211 5.59 -1.72 -10.81
#